data_AF-A0A383AC06-F1
#
_entry.id   AF-A0A383AC06-F1
#
_cell.length_a   1.000
_cell.length_b   1.000
_cell.length_c   1.000
_cell.angle_alpha   90.00
_cell.angle_beta   90.00
_cell.angle_gamma   90.00
#
_symmetry.space_group_name_H-M   'P 1'
#
loop_
_entity.id
_entity.type
_entity.pdbx_description
1 polymer ?
#
loop_
_entity_poly.entity_id
_entity_poly.type
_entity_poly.pdbx_seq_one_letter_code
_entity_poly.pdbx_strand_id
1 'polypeptide(L)' 'IAHYIENGEKKTLQEVSNFIKQDGKWYYDEHGSRIVSSGPPPSTKSFVRNQPKVGRNAPCPCGSNKKYKKCCGK' A
#
# COMPACT_ATOMS: atom_id res chain seq x y z
N ILE A 1 -7.57 -8.51 5.09
CA ILE A 1 -8.00 -7.16 5.52
C ILE A 1 -9.51 -7.20 5.67
N ALA A 2 -10.03 -6.80 6.83
CA ALA A 2 -11.46 -6.70 7.10
C ALA A 2 -11.84 -5.24 7.36
N HIS A 3 -13.04 -4.85 6.95
CA HIS A 3 -13.60 -3.51 7.17
C HIS A 3 -14.85 -3.62 8.03
N TYR A 4 -14.98 -2.77 9.04
CA TYR A 4 -16.10 -2.79 9.98
C TYR A 4 -16.43 -1.40 10.50
N ILE A 5 -17.62 -1.25 11.09
CA ILE A 5 -18.06 0.00 11.73
C ILE A 5 -18.20 -0.26 13.23
N GLU A 6 -17.56 0.57 14.04
CA GLU A 6 -17.63 0.50 15.50
C GLU A 6 -17.86 1.91 16.05
N ASN A 7 -18.90 2.10 16.86
CA ASN A 7 -19.30 3.41 17.41
C ASN A 7 -19.49 4.50 16.33
N GLY A 8 -19.95 4.10 15.13
CA GLY A 8 -20.14 5.01 13.98
C GLY A 8 -18.87 5.33 13.20
N GLU A 9 -17.70 4.86 13.66
CA GLU A 9 -16.43 5.05 12.96
C GLU A 9 -16.10 3.85 12.07
N LYS A 10 -15.63 4.14 10.84
CA LYS A 10 -15.12 3.11 9.93
C LYS A 10 -13.71 2.69 10.37
N LYS A 11 -13.53 1.40 10.63
CA LYS A 11 -12.25 0.80 11.01
C LYS A 11 -11.86 -0.29 10.03
N THR A 12 -10.56 -0.54 9.99
CA THR A 12 -9.93 -1.59 9.20
C THR A 12 -9.10 -2.45 10.13
N LEU A 13 -9.26 -3.76 10.02
CA LEU A 13 -8.40 -4.76 10.64
C LEU A 13 -7.52 -5.38 9.56
N GLN A 14 -6.23 -5.11 9.63
CA GLN A 14 -5.21 -5.80 8.85
C GLN A 14 -4.56 -6.81 9.76
N GLU A 15 -4.65 -8.08 9.41
CA GLU A 15 -4.01 -9.17 10.15
C GLU A 15 -3.40 -10.19 9.18
N VAL A 16 -2.51 -11.00 9.73
CA VAL A 16 -1.99 -12.22 9.12
C VAL A 16 -2.47 -13.38 9.98
N SER A 17 -3.44 -14.13 9.45
CA SER A 17 -4.08 -15.26 10.12
C SER A 17 -3.28 -16.55 9.88
N ASN A 18 -3.04 -17.31 10.95
CA ASN A 18 -2.48 -18.65 10.92
C ASN A 18 -3.56 -19.67 11.29
N PHE A 19 -3.48 -20.85 10.68
CA PHE A 19 -4.44 -21.93 10.89
C PHE A 19 -3.70 -23.26 11.06
N ILE A 20 -4.16 -24.06 12.00
CA ILE A 20 -3.67 -25.42 12.25
C ILE A 20 -4.72 -26.44 11.82
N LYS A 21 -4.28 -27.58 11.28
CA LYS A 21 -5.17 -28.66 10.86
C LYS A 21 -5.05 -29.84 11.82
N GLN A 22 -6.16 -30.25 12.44
CA GLN A 22 -6.26 -31.40 13.33
C GLN A 22 -7.46 -32.26 12.93
N ASP A 23 -7.26 -33.56 12.77
CA ASP A 23 -8.30 -34.54 12.39
C ASP A 23 -9.14 -34.11 11.18
N GLY A 24 -8.48 -33.52 10.18
CA GLY A 24 -9.14 -33.05 8.95
C GLY A 24 -9.83 -31.69 9.06
N LYS A 25 -9.95 -31.13 10.27
CA LYS A 25 -10.59 -29.83 10.53
C LYS A 25 -9.56 -28.72 10.73
N TRP A 26 -9.87 -27.55 10.19
CA TRP A 26 -9.05 -26.35 10.34
C TRP A 26 -9.48 -25.54 11.56
N TYR A 27 -8.50 -25.10 12.34
CA TYR A 27 -8.68 -24.25 13.52
C TYR A 27 -7.83 -23.01 13.36
N TYR A 28 -8.35 -21.87 13.79
CA TYR A 28 -7.61 -20.62 13.85
C TYR A 28 -6.59 -20.68 14.98
N ASP A 29 -5.33 -20.37 14.68
CA ASP A 29 -4.25 -20.30 15.66
C ASP A 29 -4.12 -18.86 16.15
N GLU A 30 -4.71 -18.56 17.30
CA GLU A 30 -4.68 -17.24 17.91
C GLU A 30 -3.26 -16.78 18.27
N HIS A 31 -2.38 -17.70 18.65
CA HIS A 31 -1.00 -17.37 19.06
C HIS A 31 -0.10 -17.13 17.85
N GLY A 32 -0.31 -17.90 16.78
CA GLY A 32 0.40 -17.70 15.53
C GLY A 32 -0.09 -16.50 14.74
N SER A 33 -1.37 -16.13 14.87
CA SER A 33 -1.96 -15.03 14.11
C SER A 33 -1.54 -13.67 14.68
N ARG A 34 -1.35 -12.68 13.81
CA ARG A 34 -0.89 -11.34 14.22
C ARG A 34 -1.71 -10.23 13.61
N ILE A 35 -2.11 -9.28 14.43
CA ILE A 35 -2.68 -8.00 13.97
C ILE A 35 -1.54 -7.12 13.45
N VAL A 36 -1.63 -6.74 12.17
CA VAL A 36 -0.69 -5.82 11.51
C VAL A 36 -1.10 -4.37 11.78
N SER A 37 -2.39 -4.07 11.72
CA SER A 37 -2.93 -2.76 12.00
C SER A 37 -4.40 -2.87 12.37
N SER A 38 -4.80 -2.24 13.47
CA SER A 38 -6.19 -2.06 13.88
C SER A 38 -6.44 -0.56 14.05
N GLY A 39 -7.32 0.00 13.22
CA GLY A 39 -7.55 1.45 13.26
C GLY A 39 -8.33 1.98 12.06
N PRO A 40 -8.51 3.29 11.97
CA PRO A 40 -9.13 3.89 10.79
C PRO A 40 -8.36 3.51 9.53
N PRO A 41 -9.03 3.37 8.38
CA PRO A 41 -8.37 3.06 7.12
C PRO A 41 -7.24 4.08 6.87
N PRO A 42 -6.06 3.66 6.41
CA PRO A 42 -4.98 4.58 6.10
C PRO A 42 -5.49 5.61 5.10
N SER A 43 -5.36 6.90 5.41
CA SER A 43 -5.69 7.96 4.47
C SER A 43 -4.63 7.97 3.37
N THR A 44 -4.79 7.15 2.34
CA THR A 44 -3.93 7.16 1.16
C THR A 44 -4.24 8.42 0.35
N LYS A 45 -3.76 9.57 0.82
CA LYS A 45 -3.69 10.77 -0.03
C LYS A 45 -2.73 10.43 -1.16
N SER A 46 -3.29 10.23 -2.36
CA SER A 46 -2.48 10.06 -3.56
C SER A 46 -1.63 11.31 -3.73
N PHE A 47 -0.31 11.15 -3.86
CA PHE A 47 0.57 12.29 -4.07
C PHE A 47 0.24 12.92 -5.42
N VAL A 48 -0.33 14.12 -5.40
CA VAL A 48 -0.56 14.90 -6.61
C VAL A 48 0.78 15.53 -7.00
N ARG A 49 1.23 15.25 -8.21
CA ARG A 49 2.46 15.85 -8.72
C ARG A 49 2.17 17.32 -9.04
N ASN A 50 2.89 18.24 -8.38
CA ASN A 50 2.79 19.68 -8.68
C ASN A 50 3.27 20.05 -10.09
N GLN A 51 4.03 19.15 -10.72
CA GLN A 51 4.64 19.36 -12.03
C GLN A 51 4.13 18.33 -13.03
N PRO A 52 3.99 18.70 -14.32
CA PRO A 52 3.57 17.77 -15.36
C PRO A 52 4.54 16.59 -15.48
N LYS A 53 4.00 15.44 -15.88
CA LYS A 53 4.79 14.23 -16.09
C LYS A 53 5.74 14.46 -17.27
N VAL A 54 7.04 14.57 -17.01
CA VAL A 54 8.06 14.66 -18.07
C VAL A 54 8.11 13.36 -18.85
N GLY A 55 7.87 13.43 -20.16
CA GLY A 55 7.93 12.28 -21.05
C GLY A 55 9.35 11.75 -21.20
N ARG A 56 9.51 10.42 -21.30
CA ARG A 56 10.81 9.73 -21.38
C ARG A 56 11.72 10.27 -22.51
N ASN A 57 11.15 10.68 -23.64
CA ASN A 57 11.88 11.21 -24.79
C ASN A 57 11.96 12.75 -24.85
N ALA A 58 11.29 13.48 -23.96
CA ALA A 58 11.30 14.94 -23.94
C ALA A 58 12.69 15.50 -23.55
N PRO A 59 13.01 16.77 -23.88
CA PRO A 59 14.20 17.44 -23.36
C PRO A 59 14.27 17.40 -21.83
N CYS A 60 15.46 17.20 -21.27
CA CYS A 60 15.66 17.19 -19.83
C CYS A 60 15.41 18.59 -19.24
N PRO A 61 14.59 18.73 -18.18
CA PRO A 61 14.38 20.02 -17.50
C PRO A 61 15.64 20.56 -16.81
N CYS A 62 16.71 19.76 -16.73
CA CYS A 62 18.02 20.13 -16.19
C CYS A 62 18.89 20.98 -17.14
N GLY A 63 18.40 21.31 -18.35
CA GLY A 63 19.15 22.14 -19.30
C GLY A 63 20.26 21.41 -20.06
N SER A 64 20.41 20.09 -19.90
CA SER A 64 21.51 19.32 -20.52
C SER A 64 21.34 19.04 -22.03
N ASN A 65 20.24 19.51 -22.64
CA ASN A 65 19.82 19.20 -24.02
C ASN A 65 19.67 17.71 -24.37
N LYS A 66 19.82 16.80 -23.38
CA LYS A 66 19.61 15.36 -23.56
C LYS A 66 18.14 15.00 -23.38
N LYS A 67 17.69 13.92 -24.02
CA LYS A 67 16.38 13.30 -23.72
C LYS A 67 16.34 12.90 -22.23
N TYR A 68 15.20 13.07 -21.55
CA TYR A 68 15.03 12.79 -20.12
C TYR A 68 15.57 11.41 -19.72
N LYS A 69 15.27 10.36 -20.50
CA LYS A 69 15.77 8.98 -20.31
C LYS A 69 17.28 8.77 -20.40
N LYS A 70 18.00 9.73 -20.96
CA LYS A 70 19.47 9.72 -21.10
C LYS A 70 20.13 10.72 -20.14
N CYS A 71 19.35 11.35 -19.25
CA CYS A 71 19.80 12.31 -18.25
C CYS A 71 19.20 12.00 -16.88
N CYS A 72 18.31 12.86 -16.35
CA CYS A 72 17.72 12.73 -15.00
C CYS A 72 16.68 11.60 -14.86
N GLY A 73 16.21 11.00 -15.95
CA GLY A 73 15.24 9.91 -15.96
C GLY A 73 15.87 8.54 -16.23
N LYS A 74 17.15 8.37 -15.87
CA LYS A 74 17.81 7.06 -15.86
C LYS A 74 17.20 6.16 -14.81
#